data_AF-A0A1I6SIL7-F1
#
_entry.id   AF-A0A1I6SIL7-F1
#
_cell.length_a   1.000
_cell.length_b   1.000
_cell.length_c   1.000
_cell.angle_alpha   90.00
_cell.angle_beta   90.00
_cell.angle_gamma   90.00
#
_symmetry.space_group_name_H-M   'P 1'
#
loop_
_entity.id
_entity.type
_entity.pdbx_description
1 polymer ?
#
loop_
_entity_poly.entity_id
_entity_poly.type
_entity_poly.pdbx_seq_one_letter_code
_entity_poly.pdbx_strand_id
1 'polypeptide(L)'
;MLKKVLLALFCIGIIFATVAAIPVNQFLKFPGIRIFWQGNELKSNPGEPAIIMDGRTMLPVYLFNQAGFYAEKKGDKVEVIDKRTPYINTLQSLQTFNQMRIQRLDNISISITGILGQIELKDNEVTSNIDKLEVELKNIKTAIASEDHIISNLRTGLTDRPSAIYRTDIVCDNYIDALEQLKLFISSNDENQLKKFTEYNSSAINAFNLMKNDYNSLFNSAILKVYEMSPK
;
A
#
# COMPACT_ATOMS: atom_id res chain seq x y z
N MET A 1 60.08 27.96 9.20
CA MET A 1 59.36 26.93 8.43
C MET A 1 57.83 27.08 8.45
N LEU A 2 57.22 27.75 9.44
CA LEU A 2 55.77 27.97 9.50
C LEU A 2 55.18 28.87 8.38
N LYS A 3 55.97 29.79 7.79
CA LYS A 3 55.51 30.70 6.72
C LYS A 3 55.38 30.07 5.33
N LYS A 4 56.00 28.91 5.08
CA LYS A 4 55.90 28.20 3.79
C LYS A 4 54.73 27.21 3.75
N VAL A 5 54.22 26.80 4.91
CA VAL A 5 53.06 25.90 5.04
C VAL A 5 51.73 26.67 4.90
N LEU A 6 51.69 27.94 5.32
CA LEU A 6 50.49 28.77 5.17
C LEU A 6 50.19 29.16 3.71
N LEU A 7 51.22 29.27 2.85
CA LEU A 7 51.05 29.60 1.43
C LEU A 7 50.58 28.39 0.61
N ALA A 8 50.99 27.18 1.00
CA ALA A 8 50.53 25.93 0.38
C ALA A 8 49.07 25.61 0.71
N LEU A 9 48.58 26.02 1.88
CA LEU A 9 47.17 25.90 2.28
C LEU A 9 46.26 26.94 1.60
N PHE A 10 46.80 28.04 1.09
CA PHE A 10 46.04 29.05 0.34
C PHE A 10 45.88 28.72 -1.15
N CYS A 11 46.72 27.83 -1.70
CA CYS A 11 46.66 27.42 -3.11
C CYS A 11 45.84 26.14 -3.39
N ILE A 12 45.37 25.44 -2.35
CA ILE A 12 44.52 24.24 -2.49
C ILE A 12 43.01 24.59 -2.34
N GLY A 13 42.67 25.83 -1.96
CA GLY A 13 41.29 26.29 -1.77
C GLY A 13 40.57 26.77 -3.03
N ILE A 14 41.16 26.64 -4.21
CA ILE A 14 40.60 27.16 -5.47
C ILE A 14 40.75 26.12 -6.59
N ILE A 15 40.16 24.94 -6.38
CA ILE A 15 39.63 24.17 -7.51
C ILE A 15 38.14 24.48 -7.49
N PHE A 16 37.80 25.55 -8.21
CA PHE A 16 36.44 25.87 -8.57
C PHE A 16 35.76 24.60 -9.08
N ALA A 17 34.77 24.12 -8.34
CA ALA A 17 33.64 23.48 -8.98
C ALA A 17 33.07 24.55 -9.94
N THR A 18 33.48 24.49 -11.20
CA THR A 18 32.74 25.14 -12.27
C THR A 18 31.40 24.41 -12.32
N VAL A 19 30.47 24.85 -11.49
CA VAL A 19 29.06 24.71 -11.81
C VAL A 19 28.94 25.54 -13.07
N ALA A 20 28.94 24.89 -14.23
CA ALA A 20 28.68 25.56 -15.48
C ALA A 20 27.37 26.31 -15.28
N ALA A 21 27.46 27.63 -15.14
CA ALA A 21 26.30 28.49 -15.12
C ALA A 21 25.62 28.27 -16.47
N ILE A 22 24.49 27.57 -16.46
CA ILE A 22 23.64 27.41 -17.63
C ILE A 22 23.35 28.85 -18.08
N PRO A 23 23.76 29.26 -19.29
CA PRO A 23 23.57 30.63 -19.72
C PRO A 23 22.07 30.88 -19.86
N VAL A 24 21.53 31.69 -18.93
CA VAL A 24 20.14 32.18 -18.89
C VAL A 24 19.67 32.73 -20.26
N ASN A 25 20.60 33.09 -21.13
CA ASN A 25 20.35 33.67 -22.46
C ASN A 25 20.11 32.68 -23.61
N GLN A 26 20.37 31.37 -23.48
CA GLN A 26 20.32 30.48 -24.65
C GLN A 26 18.89 30.24 -25.18
N PHE A 27 17.88 30.36 -24.31
CA PHE A 27 16.49 30.06 -24.65
C PHE A 27 15.64 31.30 -24.96
N LEU A 28 16.16 32.51 -24.76
CA LEU A 28 15.44 33.78 -25.01
C LEU A 28 15.06 34.01 -26.49
N LYS A 29 15.70 33.29 -27.42
CA LYS A 29 15.43 33.40 -28.86
C LYS A 29 14.20 32.62 -29.31
N PHE A 30 13.66 31.75 -28.46
CA PHE A 30 12.51 30.91 -28.77
C PHE A 30 11.24 31.45 -28.11
N PRO A 31 10.06 31.32 -28.76
CA PRO A 31 8.81 31.74 -28.15
C PRO A 31 8.52 30.86 -26.93
N GLY A 32 8.43 31.50 -25.76
CA GLY A 32 8.02 30.87 -24.52
C GLY A 32 6.53 30.52 -24.55
N ILE A 33 6.19 29.38 -23.97
CA ILE A 33 4.79 28.92 -23.85
C ILE A 33 4.44 28.62 -22.40
N ARG A 34 3.15 28.78 -22.08
CA ARG A 34 2.59 28.38 -20.79
C ARG A 34 2.05 26.97 -20.89
N ILE A 35 2.31 26.16 -19.88
CA ILE A 35 1.89 24.76 -19.82
C ILE A 35 0.84 24.63 -18.73
N PHE A 36 -0.29 24.03 -19.06
CA PHE A 36 -1.35 23.73 -18.13
C PHE A 36 -1.48 22.21 -17.97
N TRP A 37 -1.57 21.76 -16.73
CA TRP A 37 -1.84 20.37 -16.39
C TRP A 37 -3.03 20.31 -15.44
N GLN A 38 -4.08 19.59 -15.84
CA GLN A 38 -5.33 19.48 -15.07
C GLN A 38 -5.93 20.85 -14.68
N GLY A 39 -5.81 21.85 -15.55
CA GLY A 39 -6.33 23.20 -15.31
C GLY A 39 -5.37 24.13 -14.55
N ASN A 40 -4.27 23.61 -14.02
CA ASN A 40 -3.28 24.39 -13.28
C ASN A 40 -2.05 24.71 -14.14
N GLU A 41 -1.55 25.95 -14.06
CA GLU A 41 -0.33 26.34 -14.76
C GLU A 41 0.91 25.75 -14.09
N LEU A 42 1.73 25.04 -14.86
CA LEU A 42 3.04 24.58 -14.42
C LEU A 42 4.05 25.73 -14.49
N LYS A 43 4.63 26.08 -13.35
CA LYS A 43 5.47 27.27 -13.21
C LYS A 43 6.85 27.01 -13.82
N SER A 44 7.17 27.74 -14.88
CA SER A 44 8.51 27.72 -15.47
C SER A 44 9.47 28.64 -14.71
N ASN A 45 10.71 28.21 -14.53
CA ASN A 45 11.78 29.01 -13.95
C ASN A 45 12.24 30.09 -14.95
N PRO A 46 12.53 31.32 -14.49
CA PRO A 46 13.17 32.34 -15.32
C PRO A 46 14.54 31.84 -15.79
N GLY A 47 14.68 31.59 -17.10
CA GLY A 47 15.92 31.08 -17.72
C GLY A 47 15.83 29.65 -18.28
N GLU A 48 14.81 28.88 -17.88
CA GLU A 48 14.52 27.56 -18.45
C GLU A 48 13.02 27.42 -18.77
N PRO A 49 12.46 28.27 -19.68
CA PRO A 49 11.06 28.20 -20.02
C PRO A 49 10.74 26.98 -20.89
N ALA A 50 9.47 26.57 -20.90
CA ALA A 50 8.94 25.78 -22.00
C ALA A 50 8.94 26.62 -23.28
N ILE A 51 9.43 26.06 -24.39
CA ILE A 51 9.63 26.78 -25.65
C ILE A 51 9.17 25.96 -26.86
N ILE A 52 9.03 26.62 -28.01
CA ILE A 52 8.92 25.94 -29.32
C ILE A 52 10.25 26.08 -30.06
N MET A 53 10.87 24.95 -30.41
CA MET A 53 12.11 24.89 -31.19
C MET A 53 11.92 23.89 -32.33
N ASP A 54 12.23 24.30 -33.57
CA ASP A 54 12.09 23.48 -34.78
C ASP A 54 10.70 22.83 -34.94
N GLY A 55 9.65 23.59 -34.62
CA GLY A 55 8.26 23.12 -34.67
C GLY A 55 7.88 22.12 -33.57
N ARG A 56 8.74 21.91 -32.57
CA ARG A 56 8.51 20.99 -31.45
C ARG A 56 8.41 21.75 -30.14
N THR A 57 7.49 21.32 -29.27
CA THR A 57 7.42 21.81 -27.89
C THR A 57 8.50 21.15 -27.06
N MET A 58 9.41 21.95 -26.53
CA MET A 58 10.46 21.53 -25.61
C MET A 58 10.06 21.88 -24.18
N LEU A 59 9.93 20.86 -23.34
CA LEU A 59 9.56 20.99 -21.93
C LEU A 59 10.77 20.71 -21.04
N PRO A 60 11.14 21.64 -20.15
CA PRO A 60 12.09 21.35 -19.09
C PRO A 60 11.65 20.15 -18.24
N VAL A 61 12.59 19.25 -17.95
CA VAL A 61 12.35 18.01 -17.20
C VAL A 61 11.75 18.28 -15.81
N TYR A 62 12.12 19.38 -15.16
CA TYR A 62 11.58 19.73 -13.84
C TYR A 62 10.06 20.00 -13.85
N LEU A 63 9.46 20.36 -15.00
CA LEU A 63 8.01 20.57 -15.09
C LEU A 63 7.24 19.26 -14.90
N PHE A 64 7.82 18.11 -15.28
CA PHE A 64 7.24 16.79 -15.03
C PHE A 64 7.07 16.53 -13.52
N ASN A 65 8.01 17.00 -12.70
CA ASN A 65 7.93 16.88 -11.24
C ASN A 65 6.72 17.61 -10.65
N GLN A 66 6.34 18.75 -11.24
CA GLN A 66 5.16 19.50 -10.81
C GLN A 66 3.85 18.79 -11.18
N ALA A 67 3.88 18.00 -12.26
CA ALA A 67 2.74 17.18 -12.70
C ALA A 67 2.67 15.79 -12.01
N GLY A 68 3.51 15.53 -11.00
CA GLY A 68 3.53 14.26 -10.26
C GLY A 68 4.40 13.16 -10.90
N PHE A 69 5.15 13.46 -11.96
CA PHE A 69 6.06 12.53 -12.63
C PHE A 69 7.50 12.76 -12.19
N TYR A 70 8.27 11.70 -12.05
CA TYR A 70 9.72 11.76 -11.99
C TYR A 70 10.27 11.51 -13.39
N ALA A 71 11.13 12.38 -13.88
CA ALA A 71 11.77 12.20 -15.17
C ALA A 71 13.30 12.27 -15.00
N GLU A 72 13.99 11.24 -15.49
CA GLU A 72 15.45 11.10 -15.37
C GLU A 72 16.05 10.71 -16.71
N LYS A 73 17.16 11.36 -17.08
CA LYS A 73 17.94 10.99 -18.26
C LYS A 73 18.91 9.86 -17.90
N LYS A 74 18.81 8.73 -18.58
CA LYS A 74 19.73 7.59 -18.48
C LYS A 74 20.37 7.32 -19.84
N GLY A 75 21.62 7.72 -20.02
CA GLY A 75 22.33 7.57 -21.28
C GLY A 75 21.66 8.38 -22.41
N ASP A 76 21.17 7.68 -23.43
CA ASP A 76 20.46 8.22 -24.59
C ASP A 76 18.93 8.23 -24.43
N LYS A 77 18.41 7.83 -23.25
CA LYS A 77 16.98 7.74 -22.96
C LYS A 77 16.56 8.69 -21.84
N VAL A 78 15.28 9.05 -21.82
CA VAL A 78 14.61 9.70 -20.70
C VAL A 78 13.54 8.75 -20.19
N GLU A 79 13.66 8.33 -18.94
CA GLU A 79 12.62 7.57 -18.25
C GLU A 79 11.67 8.55 -17.55
N VAL A 80 10.37 8.37 -17.75
CA VAL A 80 9.32 9.13 -17.07
C VAL A 80 8.49 8.15 -16.27
N ILE A 81 8.47 8.34 -14.95
CA ILE A 81 7.83 7.46 -13.98
C ILE A 81 6.77 8.28 -13.24
N ASP A 82 5.54 7.80 -13.22
CA ASP A 82 4.51 8.38 -12.36
C ASP A 82 4.82 8.02 -10.90
N LYS A 83 5.03 9.03 -10.04
CA LYS A 83 5.38 8.83 -8.63
C LYS A 83 4.26 8.14 -7.85
N ARG A 84 3.02 8.20 -8.36
CA ARG A 84 1.83 7.61 -7.74
C ARG A 84 1.70 6.12 -8.04
N THR A 85 2.28 5.62 -9.15
CA THR A 85 2.11 4.22 -9.59
C THR A 85 2.37 3.19 -8.48
N PRO A 86 3.45 3.27 -7.67
CA PRO A 86 3.68 2.29 -6.62
C PRO A 86 2.58 2.29 -5.53
N TYR A 87 1.99 3.45 -5.24
CA TYR A 87 0.90 3.57 -4.27
C TYR A 87 -0.43 3.10 -4.87
N ILE A 88 -0.67 3.36 -6.17
CA ILE A 88 -1.82 2.81 -6.89
C ILE A 88 -1.77 1.29 -6.92
N ASN A 89 -0.62 0.70 -7.23
CA ASN A 89 -0.42 -0.75 -7.21
C ASN A 89 -0.63 -1.33 -5.80
N THR A 90 -0.25 -0.57 -4.77
CA THR A 90 -0.51 -0.92 -3.36
C THR A 90 -2.00 -0.93 -3.06
N LEU A 91 -2.76 0.06 -3.53
CA LEU A 91 -4.22 0.10 -3.35
C LEU A 91 -4.91 -1.06 -4.06
N GLN A 92 -4.48 -1.42 -5.27
CA GLN A 92 -4.98 -2.58 -5.99
C GLN A 92 -4.71 -3.87 -5.21
N SER A 93 -3.49 -4.04 -4.72
CA SER A 93 -3.08 -5.20 -3.91
C SER A 93 -3.90 -5.32 -2.62
N LEU A 94 -4.10 -4.20 -1.92
CA LEU A 94 -4.94 -4.15 -0.72
C LEU A 94 -6.41 -4.44 -1.03
N GLN A 95 -6.94 -3.93 -2.14
CA GLN A 95 -8.32 -4.21 -2.55
C GLN A 95 -8.54 -5.70 -2.84
N THR A 96 -7.58 -6.33 -3.52
CA THR A 96 -7.58 -7.78 -3.75
C THR A 96 -7.52 -8.54 -2.43
N PHE A 97 -6.65 -8.14 -1.50
CA PHE A 97 -6.59 -8.70 -0.14
C PHE A 97 -7.94 -8.58 0.60
N ASN A 98 -8.59 -7.41 0.53
CA ASN A 98 -9.88 -7.16 1.17
C ASN A 98 -10.96 -8.13 0.66
N GLN A 99 -11.06 -8.30 -0.66
CA GLN A 99 -12.03 -9.20 -1.28
C GLN A 99 -11.76 -10.66 -0.93
N MET A 100 -10.50 -11.09 -1.00
CA MET A 100 -10.13 -12.49 -0.83
C MET A 100 -10.09 -12.94 0.63
N ARG A 101 -9.95 -12.01 1.58
CA ARG A 101 -9.75 -12.35 3.00
C ARG A 101 -10.74 -11.63 3.92
N ILE A 102 -10.70 -10.29 3.98
CA ILE A 102 -11.53 -9.54 4.94
C ILE A 102 -13.02 -9.79 4.73
N GLN A 103 -13.52 -9.63 3.50
CA GLN A 103 -14.95 -9.79 3.22
C GLN A 103 -15.43 -11.22 3.48
N ARG A 104 -14.60 -12.22 3.16
CA ARG A 104 -14.92 -13.63 3.39
C ARG A 104 -14.93 -13.98 4.88
N LEU A 105 -13.98 -13.44 5.65
CA LEU A 105 -13.95 -13.61 7.10
C LEU A 105 -15.11 -12.87 7.80
N ASP A 106 -15.50 -11.68 7.32
CA ASP A 106 -16.70 -10.98 7.78
C ASP A 106 -17.95 -11.86 7.54
N ASN A 107 -18.08 -12.46 6.35
CA ASN A 107 -19.17 -13.39 6.05
C ASN A 107 -19.17 -14.61 6.98
N ILE A 108 -18.01 -15.21 7.25
CA ILE A 108 -17.89 -16.33 8.18
C ILE A 108 -18.34 -15.92 9.59
N SER A 109 -17.91 -14.75 10.09
CA SER A 109 -18.33 -14.25 11.41
C SER A 109 -19.85 -14.06 11.51
N ILE A 110 -20.49 -13.60 10.43
CA ILE A 110 -21.95 -13.48 10.33
C ILE A 110 -22.59 -14.88 10.31
N SER A 111 -22.06 -15.80 9.52
CA SER A 111 -22.57 -17.18 9.40
C SER A 111 -22.46 -17.96 10.72
N ILE A 112 -21.40 -17.77 11.50
CA ILE A 112 -21.27 -18.35 12.85
C ILE A 112 -22.43 -17.89 13.74
N THR A 113 -22.79 -16.61 13.70
CA THR A 113 -23.95 -16.09 14.44
C THR A 113 -25.24 -16.76 13.96
N GLY A 114 -25.39 -16.97 12.66
CA GLY A 114 -26.52 -17.72 12.09
C GLY A 114 -26.58 -19.18 12.56
N ILE A 115 -25.44 -19.87 12.66
CA ILE A 115 -25.35 -21.24 13.17
C ILE A 115 -25.81 -21.33 14.62
N LEU A 116 -25.45 -20.36 15.47
CA LEU A 116 -25.93 -20.32 16.85
C LEU A 116 -27.45 -20.26 16.93
N GLY A 117 -28.10 -19.46 16.06
CA GLY A 117 -29.56 -19.44 15.95
C GLY A 117 -30.14 -20.77 15.45
N GLN A 118 -29.49 -21.43 14.49
CA GLN A 118 -29.90 -22.75 14.01
C GLN A 118 -29.82 -23.83 15.11
N ILE A 119 -28.80 -23.77 15.97
CA ILE A 119 -28.67 -24.67 17.14
C ILE A 119 -29.84 -24.46 18.11
N GLU A 120 -30.19 -23.20 18.41
CA GLU A 120 -31.33 -22.86 19.27
C GLU A 120 -32.65 -23.42 18.71
N LEU A 121 -32.83 -23.33 17.39
CA LEU A 121 -33.99 -23.86 16.68
C LEU A 121 -33.96 -25.37 16.46
N LYS A 122 -32.89 -26.06 16.88
CA LYS A 122 -32.66 -27.50 16.65
C LYS A 122 -32.76 -27.89 15.18
N ASP A 123 -32.20 -27.06 14.31
CA ASP A 123 -32.11 -27.32 12.89
C ASP A 123 -31.17 -28.50 12.61
N ASN A 124 -31.61 -29.42 11.76
CA ASN A 124 -30.87 -30.63 11.40
C ASN A 124 -29.68 -30.35 10.48
N GLU A 125 -29.63 -29.18 9.83
CA GLU A 125 -28.57 -28.82 8.89
C GLU A 125 -27.35 -28.15 9.55
N VAL A 126 -27.41 -27.88 10.86
CA VAL A 126 -26.35 -27.18 11.61
C VAL A 126 -24.96 -27.78 11.35
N THR A 127 -24.81 -29.09 11.52
CA THR A 127 -23.49 -29.74 11.37
C THR A 127 -22.94 -29.59 9.96
N SER A 128 -23.79 -29.74 8.94
CA SER A 128 -23.42 -29.53 7.53
C SER A 128 -22.99 -28.08 7.27
N ASN A 129 -23.67 -27.11 7.88
CA ASN A 129 -23.31 -25.70 7.75
C ASN A 129 -21.99 -25.37 8.46
N ILE A 130 -21.72 -25.99 9.62
CA ILE A 130 -20.42 -25.90 10.28
C ILE A 130 -19.30 -26.43 9.35
N ASP A 131 -19.49 -27.61 8.78
CA ASP A 131 -18.47 -28.22 7.91
C ASP A 131 -18.19 -27.37 6.66
N LYS A 132 -19.22 -26.72 6.08
CA LYS A 132 -19.04 -25.76 4.97
C LYS A 132 -18.16 -24.58 5.38
N LEU A 133 -18.36 -24.01 6.57
CA LEU A 133 -17.53 -22.91 7.07
C LEU A 133 -16.09 -23.35 7.33
N GLU A 134 -15.87 -24.54 7.88
CA GLU A 134 -14.50 -25.08 8.06
C GLU A 134 -13.77 -25.25 6.74
N VAL A 135 -14.46 -25.74 5.70
CA VAL A 135 -13.90 -25.84 4.35
C VAL A 135 -13.56 -24.45 3.82
N GLU A 136 -14.44 -23.46 4.00
CA GLU A 136 -14.16 -22.10 3.57
C GLU A 136 -12.93 -21.50 4.30
N LEU A 137 -12.82 -21.68 5.61
CA LEU A 137 -11.68 -21.25 6.41
C LEU A 137 -10.37 -21.88 5.94
N LYS A 138 -10.38 -23.18 5.64
CA LYS A 138 -9.22 -23.90 5.07
C LYS A 138 -8.86 -23.36 3.68
N ASN A 139 -9.84 -23.01 2.85
CA ASN A 139 -9.62 -22.40 1.54
C ASN A 139 -9.03 -20.98 1.67
N ILE A 140 -9.49 -20.18 2.62
CA ILE A 140 -8.90 -18.87 2.92
C ILE A 140 -7.45 -19.07 3.37
N LYS A 141 -7.19 -20.02 4.27
CA LYS A 141 -5.85 -20.31 4.81
C LYS A 141 -4.86 -20.76 3.73
N THR A 142 -5.27 -21.63 2.81
CA THR A 142 -4.39 -22.12 1.74
C THR A 142 -4.09 -21.07 0.68
N ALA A 143 -5.01 -20.15 0.41
CA ALA A 143 -4.77 -18.99 -0.46
C ALA A 143 -3.70 -18.02 0.12
N ILE A 144 -3.42 -18.07 1.43
CA ILE A 144 -2.38 -17.25 2.07
C ILE A 144 -1.01 -17.55 1.48
N ALA A 145 -0.66 -18.84 1.39
CA ALA A 145 0.69 -19.27 1.04
C ALA A 145 1.11 -18.89 -0.40
N SER A 146 0.15 -18.72 -1.31
CA SER A 146 0.40 -18.28 -2.69
C SER A 146 0.61 -16.78 -2.85
N GLU A 147 0.27 -15.97 -1.83
CA GLU A 147 0.02 -14.54 -2.02
C GLU A 147 0.68 -13.61 -0.98
N ASP A 148 1.44 -14.13 -0.02
CA ASP A 148 2.16 -13.30 0.97
C ASP A 148 3.17 -12.33 0.32
N HIS A 149 3.59 -12.61 -0.92
CA HIS A 149 4.36 -11.67 -1.73
C HIS A 149 3.62 -10.35 -2.03
N ILE A 150 2.28 -10.37 -2.11
CA ILE A 150 1.45 -9.21 -2.44
C ILE A 150 1.55 -8.14 -1.35
N ILE A 151 1.59 -8.55 -0.07
CA ILE A 151 1.60 -7.61 1.06
C ILE A 151 3.03 -7.20 1.45
N SER A 152 4.01 -8.10 1.26
CA SER A 152 5.41 -7.84 1.63
C SER A 152 6.05 -6.63 0.94
N ASN A 153 5.53 -6.22 -0.23
CA ASN A 153 6.09 -5.17 -1.07
C ASN A 153 5.23 -3.90 -1.15
N LEU A 154 4.23 -3.75 -0.27
CA LEU A 154 3.37 -2.57 -0.30
C LEU A 154 4.16 -1.29 -0.01
N ARG A 155 3.89 -0.28 -0.83
CA ARG A 155 4.42 1.07 -0.71
C ARG A 155 3.30 1.97 -0.18
N THR A 156 3.30 2.18 1.13
CA THR A 156 2.29 2.99 1.83
C THR A 156 2.85 4.29 2.39
N GLY A 157 4.18 4.42 2.45
CA GLY A 157 4.83 5.57 3.09
C GLY A 157 4.84 5.50 4.62
N LEU A 158 4.37 4.41 5.22
CA LEU A 158 4.53 4.13 6.64
C LEU A 158 5.96 3.63 6.93
N THR A 159 6.55 4.14 7.99
CA THR A 159 7.87 3.71 8.49
C THR A 159 7.77 2.36 9.19
N ASP A 160 6.78 2.21 10.07
CA ASP A 160 6.48 0.96 10.75
C ASP A 160 5.36 0.23 10.01
N ARG A 161 5.66 -0.98 9.55
CA ARG A 161 4.67 -1.81 8.85
C ARG A 161 3.78 -2.52 9.87
N PRO A 162 2.44 -2.34 9.79
CA PRO A 162 1.51 -3.10 10.61
C PRO A 162 1.67 -4.60 10.35
N SER A 163 1.53 -5.43 11.39
CA SER A 163 1.89 -6.85 11.35
C SER A 163 0.70 -7.81 11.53
N ALA A 164 -0.44 -7.32 12.02
CA ALA A 164 -1.64 -8.14 12.18
C ALA A 164 -2.29 -8.46 10.82
N ILE A 165 -2.06 -7.66 9.78
CA ILE A 165 -2.54 -7.95 8.42
C ILE A 165 -2.05 -9.31 7.87
N TYR A 166 -0.91 -9.80 8.37
CA TYR A 166 -0.34 -11.10 7.97
C TYR A 166 -0.89 -12.28 8.78
N ARG A 167 -1.74 -12.05 9.78
CA ARG A 167 -2.21 -13.08 10.73
C ARG A 167 -3.52 -13.74 10.31
N THR A 168 -3.75 -13.87 9.00
CA THR A 168 -4.96 -14.53 8.47
C THR A 168 -5.04 -15.99 8.93
N ASP A 169 -3.90 -16.65 9.07
CA ASP A 169 -3.76 -18.01 9.61
C ASP A 169 -4.32 -18.13 11.03
N ILE A 170 -3.92 -17.24 11.94
CA ILE A 170 -4.36 -17.21 13.33
C ILE A 170 -5.87 -16.96 13.42
N VAL A 171 -6.41 -16.08 12.57
CA VAL A 171 -7.86 -15.86 12.51
C VAL A 171 -8.58 -17.13 12.08
N CYS A 172 -8.09 -17.78 11.03
CA CYS A 172 -8.71 -18.99 10.50
C CYS A 172 -8.64 -20.14 11.52
N ASP A 173 -7.50 -20.34 12.16
CA ASP A 173 -7.27 -21.42 13.11
C ASP A 173 -8.17 -21.27 14.34
N ASN A 174 -8.29 -20.06 14.90
CA ASN A 174 -9.21 -19.82 16.01
C ASN A 174 -10.68 -20.05 15.61
N TYR A 175 -11.10 -19.68 14.39
CA TYR A 175 -12.46 -19.97 13.95
C TYR A 175 -12.69 -21.47 13.74
N ILE A 176 -11.71 -22.21 13.18
CA ILE A 176 -11.80 -23.66 13.02
C ILE A 176 -11.91 -24.32 14.40
N ASP A 177 -11.02 -23.98 15.33
CA ASP A 177 -11.06 -24.51 16.70
C ASP A 177 -12.41 -24.23 17.36
N ALA A 178 -12.95 -23.01 17.20
CA ALA A 178 -14.28 -22.67 17.70
C ALA A 178 -15.36 -23.60 17.12
N LEU A 179 -15.41 -23.76 15.79
CA LEU A 179 -16.37 -24.61 15.10
C LEU A 179 -16.26 -26.08 15.52
N GLU A 180 -15.05 -26.59 15.76
CA GLU A 180 -14.83 -27.92 16.29
C GLU A 180 -15.43 -28.08 17.70
N GLN A 181 -15.21 -27.11 18.60
CA GLN A 181 -15.83 -27.13 19.92
C GLN A 181 -17.36 -27.05 19.83
N LEU A 182 -17.90 -26.31 18.86
CA LEU A 182 -19.34 -26.21 18.65
C LEU A 182 -19.94 -27.56 18.18
N LYS A 183 -19.25 -28.29 17.29
CA LYS A 183 -19.65 -29.66 16.91
C LYS A 183 -19.64 -30.61 18.09
N LEU A 184 -18.59 -30.55 18.92
CA LEU A 184 -18.51 -31.35 20.12
C LEU A 184 -19.68 -31.06 21.06
N PHE A 185 -19.99 -29.78 21.30
CA PHE A 185 -21.15 -29.37 22.10
C PHE A 185 -22.46 -29.95 21.56
N ILE A 186 -22.71 -29.87 20.25
CA ILE A 186 -23.94 -30.41 19.63
C ILE A 186 -24.06 -31.93 19.88
N SER A 187 -22.94 -32.66 19.83
CA SER A 187 -22.95 -34.12 20.00
C SER A 187 -23.04 -34.59 21.45
N SER A 188 -22.47 -33.84 22.40
CA SER A 188 -22.30 -34.27 23.79
C SER A 188 -23.17 -33.49 24.78
N ASN A 189 -23.70 -32.34 24.38
CA ASN A 189 -24.35 -31.35 25.24
C ASN A 189 -23.47 -30.90 26.43
N ASP A 190 -22.15 -30.97 26.30
CA ASP A 190 -21.17 -30.56 27.32
C ASP A 190 -20.91 -29.04 27.25
N GLU A 191 -21.40 -28.31 28.25
CA GLU A 191 -21.24 -26.86 28.37
C GLU A 191 -19.77 -26.39 28.37
N ASN A 192 -18.82 -27.25 28.75
CA ASN A 192 -17.40 -26.89 28.65
C ASN A 192 -16.96 -26.67 27.20
N GLN A 193 -17.54 -27.40 26.24
CA GLN A 193 -17.26 -27.20 24.82
C GLN A 193 -17.82 -25.86 24.34
N LEU A 194 -19.01 -25.47 24.82
CA LEU A 194 -19.59 -24.16 24.51
C LEU A 194 -18.74 -23.00 25.08
N LYS A 195 -18.17 -23.19 26.27
CA LYS A 195 -17.22 -22.23 26.85
C LYS A 195 -15.97 -22.08 25.98
N LYS A 196 -15.35 -23.19 25.57
CA LYS A 196 -14.17 -23.16 24.68
C LYS A 196 -14.50 -22.56 23.31
N PHE A 197 -15.66 -22.88 22.73
CA PHE A 197 -16.16 -22.21 21.52
C PHE A 197 -16.14 -20.69 21.69
N THR A 198 -16.66 -20.19 22.81
CA THR A 198 -16.72 -18.74 23.09
C THR A 198 -15.31 -18.13 23.20
N GLU A 199 -14.38 -18.83 23.85
CA GLU A 199 -12.98 -18.40 23.99
C GLU A 199 -12.25 -18.31 22.63
N TYR A 200 -12.34 -19.37 21.81
CA TYR A 200 -11.75 -19.40 20.47
C TYR A 200 -12.41 -18.39 19.53
N ASN A 201 -13.75 -18.30 19.53
CA ASN A 201 -14.47 -17.33 18.70
C ASN A 201 -14.11 -15.88 19.06
N SER A 202 -13.98 -15.57 20.36
CA SER A 202 -13.53 -14.24 20.80
C SER A 202 -12.09 -13.94 20.38
N SER A 203 -11.19 -14.93 20.47
CA SER A 203 -9.81 -14.81 19.98
C SER A 203 -9.77 -14.56 18.46
N ALA A 204 -10.60 -15.27 17.69
CA ALA A 204 -10.72 -15.08 16.25
C ALA A 204 -11.19 -13.66 15.90
N ILE A 205 -12.27 -13.19 16.54
CA ILE A 205 -12.83 -11.85 16.33
C ILE A 205 -11.81 -10.76 16.68
N ASN A 206 -11.09 -10.91 17.80
CA ASN A 206 -10.06 -9.96 18.21
C ASN A 206 -8.91 -9.89 17.20
N ALA A 207 -8.38 -11.04 16.77
CA ALA A 207 -7.34 -11.10 15.76
C ALA A 207 -7.82 -10.51 14.42
N PHE A 208 -9.07 -10.78 14.04
CA PHE A 208 -9.66 -10.26 12.81
C PHE A 208 -9.84 -8.74 12.84
N ASN A 209 -10.29 -8.17 13.96
CA ASN A 209 -10.41 -6.73 14.14
C ASN A 209 -9.06 -6.01 14.04
N LEU A 210 -8.01 -6.59 14.63
CA LEU A 210 -6.64 -6.07 14.46
C LEU A 210 -6.21 -6.10 12.99
N MET A 211 -6.51 -7.19 12.27
CA MET A 211 -6.24 -7.32 10.84
C MET A 211 -6.97 -6.23 10.01
N LYS A 212 -8.25 -5.96 10.30
CA LYS A 212 -9.03 -4.89 9.64
C LYS A 212 -8.46 -3.51 9.92
N ASN A 213 -8.03 -3.24 11.15
CA ASN A 213 -7.43 -1.96 11.52
C ASN A 213 -6.11 -1.72 10.77
N ASP A 214 -5.26 -2.74 10.69
CA ASP A 214 -4.01 -2.68 9.93
C ASP A 214 -4.26 -2.45 8.44
N TYR A 215 -5.21 -3.17 7.86
CA TYR A 215 -5.66 -2.96 6.48
C TYR A 215 -6.10 -1.50 6.24
N ASN A 216 -6.97 -0.96 7.10
CA ASN A 216 -7.47 0.40 6.97
C ASN A 216 -6.33 1.42 7.07
N SER A 217 -5.38 1.22 7.98
CA SER A 217 -4.21 2.09 8.14
C SER A 217 -3.33 2.10 6.89
N LEU A 218 -3.05 0.93 6.32
CA LEU A 218 -2.27 0.78 5.09
C LEU A 218 -2.98 1.42 3.89
N PHE A 219 -4.28 1.16 3.74
CA PHE A 219 -5.09 1.66 2.65
C PHE A 219 -5.19 3.19 2.68
N ASN A 220 -5.53 3.77 3.83
CA ASN A 220 -5.62 5.22 4.02
C ASN A 220 -4.27 5.91 3.79
N SER A 221 -3.18 5.31 4.26
CA SER A 221 -1.83 5.85 4.05
C SER A 221 -1.43 5.87 2.57
N ALA A 222 -1.72 4.78 1.84
CA ALA A 222 -1.46 4.73 0.40
C ALA A 222 -2.32 5.75 -0.37
N ILE A 223 -3.60 5.89 -0.02
CA ILE A 223 -4.49 6.91 -0.59
C ILE A 223 -3.94 8.32 -0.37
N LEU A 224 -3.54 8.64 0.87
CA LEU A 224 -2.95 9.94 1.21
C LEU A 224 -1.74 10.25 0.34
N LYS A 225 -0.86 9.28 0.11
CA LYS A 225 0.32 9.46 -0.75
C LYS A 225 -0.05 9.70 -2.21
N VAL A 226 -1.08 9.04 -2.74
CA VAL A 226 -1.59 9.34 -4.09
C VAL A 226 -2.10 10.79 -4.17
N TYR A 227 -2.83 11.26 -3.15
CA TYR A 227 -3.32 12.64 -3.11
C TYR A 227 -2.20 13.67 -2.96
N GLU A 228 -1.24 13.45 -2.05
CA GLU A 228 -0.09 14.35 -1.85
C GLU A 228 0.77 14.51 -3.10
N MET A 229 0.86 13.45 -3.92
CA MET A 229 1.63 13.45 -5.16
C MET A 229 0.82 13.89 -6.38
N SER A 230 -0.48 14.14 -6.20
CA SER A 230 -1.32 14.69 -7.26
C SER A 230 -1.13 16.21 -7.33
N PRO A 231 -0.93 16.78 -8.52
CA PRO A 231 -0.85 18.22 -8.69
C PRO A 231 -2.14 18.88 -8.17
N LYS A 232 -1.98 19.94 -7.36
CA LYS A 232 -3.07 20.80 -6.88
C LYS A 232 -3.48 21.79 -7.95
#